data_AF-A0A7D5RUP4-F1
#
_entry.id   AF-A0A7D5RUP4-F1
#
_cell.length_a   1.000
_cell.length_b   1.000
_cell.length_c   1.000
_cell.angle_alpha   90.00
_cell.angle_beta   90.00
_cell.angle_gamma   90.00
#
_symmetry.space_group_name_H-M   'P 1'
#
loop_
_entity.id
_entity.type
_entity.pdbx_description
1 polymer ?
#
loop_
_entity_poly.entity_id
_entity_poly.type
_entity_poly.pdbx_seq_one_letter_code
_entity_poly.pdbx_strand_id
1 'polypeptide(L)'
;MKSGQSYETTEMRRYTIGDLIGRYIENELSSTKKNYKTLLGQLLWWKNEIGQSLLIHLKEDLICKCRDKLVKSTDRFGRKRSASTTNRYFSALSNVLTLAVREWRLIPYSPMKNIRKLSEPRGRDRLLSRDERVRLLKACQESTCSALLHCIP
;
A
#
# COMPACT_ATOMS: atom_id res chain seq x y z
N MET A 1 23.31 4.19 29.41
CA MET A 1 22.08 4.02 28.59
C MET A 1 22.06 2.65 27.88
N LYS A 2 22.02 1.52 28.61
CA LYS A 2 22.04 0.15 28.03
C LYS A 2 20.74 -0.65 28.24
N SER A 3 19.76 -0.10 28.96
CA SER A 3 18.54 -0.80 29.37
C SER A 3 17.48 -0.88 28.26
N GLY A 4 17.41 0.08 27.34
CA GLY A 4 16.41 0.11 26.26
C GLY A 4 16.59 -0.98 25.18
N GLN A 5 17.84 -1.22 24.75
CA GLN A 5 18.14 -2.20 23.70
C GLN A 5 17.78 -3.65 24.08
N SER A 6 17.93 -4.01 25.36
CA SER A 6 17.59 -5.35 25.85
C SER A 6 16.09 -5.60 25.85
N TYR A 7 15.30 -4.57 26.17
CA TYR A 7 13.84 -4.65 26.18
C TYR A 7 13.28 -4.79 24.76
N GLU A 8 13.74 -3.95 23.83
CA GLU A 8 13.34 -3.98 22.42
C GLU A 8 13.64 -5.34 21.76
N THR A 9 14.83 -5.91 22.05
CA THR A 9 15.23 -7.22 21.54
C THR A 9 14.34 -8.35 22.09
N THR A 10 13.79 -8.20 23.30
CA THR A 10 12.91 -9.18 23.92
C THR A 10 11.53 -9.17 23.27
N GLU A 11 10.92 -7.99 23.12
CA GLU A 11 9.60 -7.87 22.48
C GLU A 11 9.65 -8.29 21.00
N MET A 12 10.74 -7.96 20.29
CA MET A 12 10.93 -8.38 18.90
C MET A 12 11.06 -9.91 18.72
N ARG A 13 11.35 -10.66 19.78
CA ARG A 13 11.37 -12.13 19.77
C ARG A 13 10.03 -12.76 20.12
N ARG A 14 9.10 -11.98 20.69
CA ARG A 14 7.79 -12.46 21.14
C ARG A 14 6.71 -12.29 20.06
N TYR A 15 6.81 -11.23 19.26
CA TYR A 15 5.82 -10.93 18.23
C TYR A 15 6.31 -11.29 16.83
N THR A 16 5.37 -11.67 15.98
CA THR A 16 5.56 -11.84 14.54
C THR A 16 5.18 -10.57 13.78
N ILE A 17 5.63 -10.48 12.53
CA ILE A 17 5.17 -9.45 11.60
C ILE A 17 3.65 -9.60 11.35
N GLY A 18 3.14 -10.83 11.37
CA GLY A 18 1.72 -11.12 11.21
C GLY A 18 0.87 -10.58 12.35
N ASP A 19 1.40 -10.58 13.58
CA ASP A 19 0.74 -10.02 14.75
C ASP A 19 0.64 -8.49 14.66
N LEU A 20 1.73 -7.82 14.23
CA LEU A 20 1.69 -6.37 13.97
C LEU A 20 0.64 -6.01 12.92
N ILE A 21 0.61 -6.76 11.82
CA ILE A 21 -0.35 -6.51 10.72
C ILE A 21 -1.78 -6.79 11.20
N GLY A 22 -2.00 -7.88 11.95
CA GLY A 22 -3.30 -8.21 12.53
C GLY A 22 -3.80 -7.10 13.45
N ARG A 23 -2.96 -6.68 14.39
CA ARG A 23 -3.25 -5.57 15.31
C ARG A 23 -3.58 -4.27 14.56
N TYR A 24 -2.88 -3.96 13.47
CA TYR A 24 -3.18 -2.80 12.63
C TYR A 24 -4.55 -2.92 11.94
N ILE A 25 -4.86 -4.10 11.40
CA ILE A 25 -6.15 -4.34 10.74
C ILE A 25 -7.30 -4.20 11.74
N GLU A 26 -7.13 -4.70 12.95
CA GLU A 26 -8.20 -4.68 13.97
C GLU A 26 -8.42 -3.29 14.56
N ASN A 27 -7.34 -2.54 14.85
CA ASN A 27 -7.44 -1.31 15.64
C ASN A 27 -7.39 -0.02 14.81
N GLU A 28 -6.73 -0.04 13.65
CA GLU A 28 -6.39 1.19 12.89
C GLU A 28 -7.09 1.27 11.53
N LEU A 29 -7.47 0.12 10.99
CA LEU A 29 -8.07 0.04 9.67
C LEU A 29 -9.58 0.29 9.75
N SER A 30 -9.96 1.56 9.68
CA SER A 30 -11.38 1.94 9.63
C SER A 30 -12.08 1.46 8.35
N SER A 31 -13.20 0.74 8.53
CA SER A 31 -14.05 0.22 7.46
C SER A 31 -14.78 1.29 6.65
N THR A 32 -14.87 2.51 7.17
CA THR A 32 -15.51 3.65 6.47
C THR A 32 -14.61 4.27 5.40
N LYS A 33 -13.31 3.93 5.38
CA LYS A 33 -12.37 4.44 4.38
C LYS A 33 -12.72 3.89 2.99
N LYS A 34 -12.82 4.79 1.99
CA LYS A 34 -13.09 4.43 0.58
C LYS A 34 -12.13 3.35 0.02
N ASN A 35 -10.88 3.33 0.49
CA ASN A 35 -9.85 2.39 0.06
C ASN A 35 -9.68 1.17 1.00
N TYR A 36 -10.61 0.93 1.94
CA TYR A 36 -10.53 -0.14 2.93
C TYR A 36 -10.19 -1.50 2.31
N LYS A 37 -10.99 -1.96 1.33
CA LYS A 37 -10.82 -3.28 0.69
C LYS A 37 -9.44 -3.42 0.04
N THR A 38 -8.97 -2.37 -0.62
CA THR A 38 -7.66 -2.34 -1.29
C THR A 38 -6.53 -2.40 -0.27
N LEU A 39 -6.60 -1.60 0.80
CA LEU A 39 -5.59 -1.57 1.85
C LEU A 39 -5.58 -2.90 2.63
N LEU A 40 -6.74 -3.46 2.96
CA LEU A 40 -6.85 -4.77 3.59
C LEU A 40 -6.18 -5.85 2.73
N GLY A 41 -6.47 -5.91 1.43
CA GLY A 41 -5.85 -6.87 0.52
C GLY A 41 -4.31 -6.73 0.44
N GLN A 42 -3.80 -5.50 0.52
CA GLN A 42 -2.35 -5.25 0.57
C GLN A 42 -1.73 -5.75 1.87
N LEU A 43 -2.37 -5.50 3.00
CA LEU A 43 -1.92 -5.94 4.32
C LEU A 43 -1.98 -7.47 4.46
N LEU A 44 -3.06 -8.09 4.00
CA LEU A 44 -3.20 -9.55 4.00
C LEU A 44 -2.15 -10.23 3.11
N TRP A 45 -1.80 -9.61 1.98
CA TRP A 45 -0.69 -10.12 1.17
C TRP A 45 0.63 -10.11 1.96
N TRP A 46 0.96 -9.01 2.64
CA TRP A 46 2.16 -8.97 3.50
C TRP A 46 2.10 -9.99 4.63
N LYS A 47 0.93 -10.15 5.26
CA LYS A 47 0.71 -11.17 6.31
C LYS A 47 0.95 -12.58 5.78
N ASN A 48 0.54 -12.88 4.55
CA ASN A 48 0.78 -14.18 3.94
C ASN A 48 2.26 -14.40 3.56
N GLU A 49 2.96 -13.35 3.14
CA GLU A 49 4.34 -13.46 2.67
C GLU A 49 5.38 -13.54 3.79
N ILE A 50 5.23 -12.71 4.82
CA ILE A 50 6.22 -12.58 5.90
C ILE A 50 5.61 -12.65 7.29
N GLY A 51 4.30 -12.91 7.41
CA GLY A 51 3.62 -12.83 8.69
C GLY A 51 4.09 -13.87 9.72
N GLN A 52 4.63 -15.01 9.27
CA GLN A 52 5.21 -16.02 10.17
C GLN A 52 6.60 -15.65 10.70
N SER A 53 7.26 -14.65 10.11
CA SER A 53 8.58 -14.22 10.56
C SER A 53 8.46 -13.39 11.84
N LEU A 54 9.34 -13.66 12.81
CA LEU A 54 9.48 -12.83 14.01
C LEU A 54 9.96 -11.41 13.66
N LEU A 55 9.59 -10.43 14.48
CA LEU A 55 10.03 -9.05 14.28
C LEU A 55 11.55 -8.89 14.31
N ILE A 56 12.27 -9.73 15.05
CA ILE A 56 13.75 -9.75 15.06
C ILE A 56 14.36 -10.07 13.67
N HIS A 57 13.58 -10.71 12.79
CA HIS A 57 13.99 -11.01 11.41
C HIS A 57 13.49 -9.97 10.41
N LEU A 58 12.81 -8.91 10.86
CA LEU A 58 12.38 -7.81 10.01
C LEU A 58 13.60 -6.99 9.56
N LYS A 59 14.14 -7.35 8.41
CA LYS A 59 15.30 -6.72 7.78
C LYS A 59 14.97 -6.24 6.37
N GLU A 60 15.80 -5.34 5.86
CA GLU A 60 15.66 -4.77 4.52
C GLU A 60 15.71 -5.83 3.42
N ASP A 61 16.53 -6.87 3.60
CA ASP A 61 16.68 -7.96 2.63
C ASP A 61 15.38 -8.76 2.47
N LEU A 62 14.70 -9.06 3.58
CA LEU A 62 13.41 -9.75 3.59
C LEU A 62 12.37 -8.94 2.80
N ILE A 63 12.29 -7.63 3.06
CA ILE A 63 11.33 -6.75 2.39
C ILE A 63 11.68 -6.60 0.89
N CYS A 64 12.96 -6.51 0.54
CA CYS A 64 13.41 -6.47 -0.85
C CYS A 64 13.06 -7.77 -1.60
N LYS A 65 13.24 -8.93 -0.98
CA LYS A 65 12.82 -10.22 -1.57
C LYS A 65 11.32 -10.24 -1.86
N CYS A 66 10.50 -9.77 -0.92
CA CYS A 66 9.05 -9.65 -1.12
C CYS A 66 8.69 -8.66 -2.24
N ARG A 67 9.38 -7.52 -2.33
CA ARG A 67 9.21 -6.57 -3.45
C ARG A 67 9.44 -7.26 -4.79
N ASP A 68 10.54 -7.99 -4.92
CA ASP A 68 10.94 -8.60 -6.16
C ASP A 68 9.97 -9.72 -6.57
N LYS A 69 9.44 -10.46 -5.58
CA LYS A 69 8.32 -11.40 -5.77
C LYS A 69 7.05 -10.67 -6.24
N LEU A 70 6.70 -9.56 -5.59
CA LEU A 70 5.50 -8.79 -5.92
C LEU A 70 5.55 -8.20 -7.33
N VAL A 71 6.70 -7.68 -7.77
CA VAL A 71 6.90 -7.15 -9.13
C VAL A 71 6.76 -8.26 -10.19
N LYS A 72 7.23 -9.47 -9.89
CA LYS A 72 7.13 -10.62 -10.81
C LYS A 72 5.72 -11.23 -10.85
N SER A 73 4.91 -11.00 -9.81
CA SER A 73 3.57 -11.56 -9.71
C SER A 73 2.52 -10.81 -10.55
N THR A 74 1.45 -11.52 -10.92
CA THR A 74 0.32 -10.96 -11.67
C THR A 74 -0.83 -10.55 -10.75
N ASP A 75 -1.58 -9.53 -11.15
CA ASP A 75 -2.83 -9.16 -10.50
C ASP A 75 -3.95 -10.19 -10.77
N ARG A 76 -5.14 -9.94 -10.22
CA ARG A 76 -6.33 -10.78 -10.40
C ARG A 76 -6.79 -10.92 -11.86
N PHE A 77 -6.28 -10.09 -12.77
CA PHE A 77 -6.60 -10.09 -14.19
C PHE A 77 -5.45 -10.65 -15.04
N GLY A 78 -4.44 -11.26 -14.42
CA GLY A 78 -3.28 -11.83 -15.11
C GLY A 78 -2.27 -10.79 -15.61
N ARG A 79 -2.40 -9.51 -15.21
CA ARG A 79 -1.50 -8.44 -15.66
C ARG A 79 -0.32 -8.31 -14.70
N LYS A 80 0.85 -8.00 -15.23
CA LYS A 80 2.02 -7.65 -14.38
C LYS A 80 1.67 -6.44 -13.51
N ARG A 81 2.01 -6.51 -12.22
CA ARG A 81 1.78 -5.39 -11.29
C ARG A 81 2.64 -4.19 -11.70
N SER A 82 2.03 -3.01 -11.70
CA SER A 82 2.75 -1.75 -11.99
C SER A 82 3.64 -1.34 -10.81
N ALA A 83 4.66 -0.53 -11.07
CA ALA A 83 5.51 0.06 -10.02
C ALA A 83 4.69 0.85 -8.99
N SER A 84 3.68 1.61 -9.45
CA SER A 84 2.78 2.35 -8.56
C SER A 84 2.00 1.41 -7.65
N THR A 85 1.48 0.29 -8.19
CA THR A 85 0.81 -0.74 -7.39
C THR A 85 1.73 -1.30 -6.32
N THR A 86 2.95 -1.72 -6.67
CA THR A 86 3.95 -2.21 -5.71
C THR A 86 4.26 -1.17 -4.63
N ASN A 87 4.41 0.10 -5.01
CA ASN A 87 4.63 1.19 -4.06
C ASN A 87 3.45 1.38 -3.09
N ARG A 88 2.21 1.08 -3.49
CA ARG A 88 1.04 1.08 -2.59
C ARG A 88 1.11 -0.02 -1.54
N TYR A 89 1.52 -1.24 -1.93
CA TYR A 89 1.78 -2.32 -0.96
C TYR A 89 2.87 -1.90 0.04
N PHE A 90 3.95 -1.28 -0.45
CA PHE A 90 5.01 -0.75 0.41
C PHE A 90 4.50 0.32 1.39
N SER A 91 3.64 1.22 0.90
CA SER A 91 3.07 2.27 1.73
C SER A 91 2.16 1.70 2.83
N ALA A 92 1.41 0.63 2.54
CA ALA A 92 0.61 -0.09 3.54
C ALA A 92 1.49 -0.64 4.67
N LEU A 93 2.55 -1.37 4.34
CA LEU A 93 3.49 -1.91 5.35
C LEU A 93 4.21 -0.79 6.11
N SER A 94 4.60 0.28 5.42
CA SER A 94 5.25 1.44 6.05
C SER A 94 4.39 2.06 7.15
N ASN A 95 3.06 2.10 6.97
CA ASN A 95 2.15 2.65 7.98
C ASN A 95 2.11 1.75 9.22
N VAL A 96 2.00 0.43 9.04
CA VAL A 96 2.05 -0.55 10.15
C VAL A 96 3.33 -0.38 10.96
N LEU A 97 4.49 -0.35 10.28
CA LEU A 97 5.77 -0.24 10.95
C LEU A 97 5.99 1.13 11.61
N THR A 98 5.38 2.19 11.07
CA THR A 98 5.43 3.51 11.70
C THR A 98 4.69 3.53 13.03
N LEU A 99 3.50 2.90 13.11
CA LEU A 99 2.78 2.76 14.38
C LEU A 99 3.50 1.82 15.35
N ALA A 100 4.07 0.73 14.83
CA ALA A 100 4.87 -0.20 15.64
C ALA A 100 6.06 0.49 16.34
N VAL A 101 6.70 1.47 15.67
CA VAL A 101 7.74 2.31 16.27
C VAL A 101 7.16 3.33 17.24
N ARG A 102 6.20 4.14 16.78
CA ARG A 102 5.80 5.38 17.51
C ARG A 102 4.89 5.11 18.69
N GLU A 103 3.95 4.18 18.54
CA GLU A 103 2.87 3.97 19.50
C GLU A 103 3.06 2.67 20.27
N TRP A 104 3.34 1.57 19.58
CA TRP A 104 3.45 0.26 20.24
C TRP A 104 4.84 -0.01 20.81
N ARG A 105 5.85 0.75 20.36
CA ARG A 105 7.26 0.62 20.79
C ARG A 105 7.80 -0.81 20.70
N LEU A 106 7.32 -1.57 19.70
CA LEU A 106 7.69 -2.98 19.49
C LEU A 106 8.96 -3.13 18.65
N ILE A 107 9.31 -2.12 17.86
CA ILE A 107 10.53 -2.08 17.07
C ILE A 107 11.19 -0.70 17.25
N PRO A 108 12.54 -0.63 17.29
CA PRO A 108 13.25 0.64 17.49
C PRO A 108 13.20 1.55 16.26
N TYR A 109 13.18 0.97 15.06
CA TYR A 109 13.12 1.70 13.80
C TYR A 109 12.45 0.88 12.71
N SER A 110 11.95 1.58 11.67
CA SER A 110 11.38 0.96 10.49
C SER A 110 12.43 0.82 9.39
N PRO A 111 12.72 -0.41 8.88
CA PRO A 111 13.65 -0.62 7.76
C PRO A 111 13.15 0.01 6.45
N MET A 112 11.87 0.39 6.37
CA MET A 112 11.29 1.01 5.17
C MET A 112 11.94 2.34 4.80
N LYS A 113 12.60 3.03 5.74
CA LYS A 113 13.32 4.29 5.47
C LYS A 113 14.49 4.12 4.51
N ASN A 114 15.13 2.95 4.51
CA ASN A 114 16.32 2.67 3.72
C ASN A 114 15.99 2.00 2.37
N ILE A 115 14.73 1.61 2.16
CA ILE A 115 14.33 0.91 0.94
C ILE A 115 13.83 1.92 -0.10
N ARG A 116 14.53 1.97 -1.23
CA ARG A 116 14.13 2.80 -2.36
C ARG A 116 12.83 2.27 -3.00
N LYS A 117 11.85 3.15 -3.15
CA LYS A 117 10.61 2.89 -3.89
C LYS A 117 10.89 2.79 -5.39
N LEU A 118 10.05 2.05 -6.11
CA LEU A 118 10.17 1.92 -7.56
C LEU A 118 9.80 3.23 -8.24
N SER A 119 10.46 3.53 -9.36
CA SER A 119 10.13 4.69 -10.18
C SER A 119 8.73 4.52 -10.77
N GLU A 120 7.85 5.48 -10.51
CA GLU A 120 6.50 5.48 -11.09
C GLU A 120 6.52 6.12 -12.47
N PRO A 121 5.79 5.57 -13.45
CA PRO A 121 5.69 6.19 -14.76
C PRO A 121 5.10 7.59 -14.65
N ARG A 122 5.45 8.46 -15.60
CA ARG A 122 4.83 9.79 -15.71
C ARG A 122 3.32 9.63 -15.74
N GLY A 123 2.62 10.39 -14.89
CA GLY A 123 1.16 10.36 -14.84
C GLY A 123 0.56 10.64 -16.21
N ARG A 124 -0.69 10.22 -16.43
CA ARG A 124 -1.40 10.54 -17.67
C ARG A 124 -1.63 12.05 -17.73
N ASP A 125 -0.98 12.72 -18.67
CA ASP A 125 -1.06 14.16 -18.91
C ASP A 125 -1.84 14.50 -20.20
N ARG A 126 -2.31 13.48 -20.92
CA ARG A 126 -3.19 13.66 -22.08
C ARG A 126 -4.49 14.37 -21.68
N LEU A 127 -4.66 15.57 -22.21
CA LEU A 127 -5.90 16.34 -22.15
C LEU A 127 -6.67 16.22 -23.47
N LEU A 128 -7.98 16.43 -23.41
CA LEU A 128 -8.81 16.53 -24.62
C LEU A 128 -8.38 17.74 -25.45
N SER A 129 -8.05 17.49 -26.71
CA SER A 129 -7.90 18.53 -27.74
C SER A 129 -9.22 19.26 -27.96
N ARG A 130 -9.18 20.41 -28.63
CA ARG A 130 -10.38 21.21 -28.92
C ARG A 130 -11.44 20.39 -29.67
N ASP A 131 -11.03 19.64 -30.70
CA ASP A 131 -11.94 18.83 -31.51
C ASP A 131 -12.52 17.66 -30.72
N GLU A 132 -11.72 17.03 -29.85
CA GLU A 132 -12.22 15.97 -28.96
C GLU A 132 -13.23 16.50 -27.95
N ARG A 133 -13.07 17.73 -27.45
CA ARG A 133 -14.07 18.37 -26.58
C ARG A 133 -15.37 18.62 -27.34
N VAL A 134 -15.31 19.13 -28.57
CA VAL A 134 -16.50 19.37 -29.40
C VAL A 134 -17.24 18.05 -29.66
N ARG A 135 -16.51 16.99 -30.05
CA ARG A 135 -17.10 15.66 -30.25
C ARG A 135 -17.70 15.08 -28.97
N LEU A 136 -17.03 15.25 -27.82
CA LEU A 136 -17.52 14.81 -26.52
C LEU A 136 -18.83 15.53 -26.15
N LEU A 137 -18.87 16.86 -26.29
CA LEU A 137 -20.07 17.65 -25.97
C LEU A 137 -21.25 17.28 -26.86
N LYS A 138 -21.03 17.09 -28.16
CA LYS A 138 -22.07 16.63 -29.08
C LYS A 138 -22.63 15.27 -28.67
N ALA A 139 -21.75 14.31 -28.34
CA ALA A 139 -22.18 13.00 -27.87
C ALA A 139 -22.95 13.06 -26.54
N CYS A 140 -22.62 13.98 -25.64
CA CYS A 140 -23.39 14.22 -24.42
C CYS A 140 -24.81 14.75 -24.71
N GLN A 141 -24.96 15.65 -25.68
CA GLN A 141 -26.27 16.20 -26.10
C GLN A 141 -27.19 15.15 -26.71
N GLU A 142 -26.62 14.24 -27.50
CA GLU A 142 -27.36 13.15 -28.16
C GLU A 142 -27.68 11.98 -27.21
N SER A 143 -27.15 12.00 -25.99
CA SER A 143 -27.35 10.93 -25.01
C SER A 143 -28.72 11.02 -24.33
N THR A 144 -29.36 9.87 -24.14
CA THR A 144 -30.62 9.76 -23.39
C THR A 144 -30.43 9.87 -21.87
N CYS A 145 -29.18 9.95 -21.39
CA CYS A 145 -28.87 10.08 -19.98
C CYS A 145 -29.08 11.53 -19.50
N SER A 146 -30.14 11.77 -18.72
CA SER A 146 -30.49 13.09 -18.17
C SER A 146 -29.32 13.77 -17.43
N ALA A 147 -28.45 13.02 -16.75
CA ALA A 147 -27.30 13.58 -16.03
C ALA A 147 -26.24 14.22 -16.94
N LEU A 148 -26.19 13.85 -18.23
CA LEU A 148 -25.23 14.41 -19.20
C LEU A 148 -25.77 15.66 -19.91
N LEU A 149 -27.09 15.87 -19.91
CA LEU A 149 -27.76 17.01 -20.51
C LEU A 149 -27.63 18.29 -19.66
N HIS A 150 -27.61 18.17 -18.33
CA HIS A 150 -27.53 19.30 -17.40
C HIS A 150 -26.10 19.86 -17.19
N CYS A 151 -25.08 19.23 -17.76
CA CYS A 151 -23.68 19.65 -17.63
C CYS A 151 -23.18 20.52 -18.78
N ILE A 152 -24.07 21.00 -19.65
CA ILE A 152 -23.73 21.82 -20.80
C ILE A 152 -24.17 23.26 -20.47
N PRO A 153 -23.24 24.22 -20.30
CA PRO A 153 -23.57 25.61 -20.04
C PRO A 153 -24.22 26.30 -21.24
#